data_AF-A0AAV0TJ44-F1
#
_entry.id   AF-A0AAV0TJ44-F1
#
_cell.length_a   1.000
_cell.length_b   1.000
_cell.length_c   1.000
_cell.angle_alpha   90.00
_cell.angle_beta   90.00
_cell.angle_gamma   90.00
#
_symmetry.space_group_name_H-M   'P 1'
#
loop_
_entity.id
_entity.type
_entity.pdbx_description
1 polymer ?
#
loop_
_entity_poly.entity_id
_entity_poly.type
_entity_poly.pdbx_seq_one_letter_code
_entity_poly.pdbx_strand_id
1 'polypeptide(L)'
;MQWPQSEVVLFGDFNCVQSPHLDRLGGLRSGRPESPELETLLQALGLEDAQTLAASAMEDEVPEPVDYYTFWNARSASRIDRFYVGTSWTAVVQQVQVQLPVFHSDHQQIILHVAVDASASPRRALSGVNTSGGRTGSQHEDMGQSGPRLRLKYPSNNEKGNAEGTSIPTENPGSGPHAPADAKEFHTDN
;
A
#
# COMPACT_ATOMS: atom_id res chain seq x y z
N MET A 1 17.02 18.06 -15.81
CA MET A 1 15.80 18.73 -15.32
C MET A 1 15.82 18.63 -13.81
N GLN A 2 15.69 19.75 -13.11
CA GLN A 2 15.67 19.77 -11.64
C GLN A 2 14.20 19.83 -11.23
N TRP A 3 13.68 18.75 -10.69
CA TRP A 3 12.31 18.72 -10.15
C TRP A 3 12.24 19.68 -8.95
N PRO A 4 11.16 20.45 -8.78
CA PRO A 4 10.99 21.27 -7.58
C PRO A 4 11.12 20.37 -6.33
N GLN A 5 11.75 20.88 -5.27
CA GLN A 5 11.86 20.21 -3.97
C GLN A 5 10.50 20.17 -3.23
N SER A 6 9.43 19.82 -3.93
CA SER A 6 8.19 19.40 -3.31
C SER A 6 8.38 17.99 -2.80
N GLU A 7 7.92 17.73 -1.58
CA GLU A 7 7.87 16.37 -1.04
C GLU A 7 6.98 15.50 -1.92
N VAL A 8 7.54 14.41 -2.42
CA VAL A 8 6.85 13.47 -3.32
C VAL A 8 6.42 12.26 -2.51
N VAL A 9 5.13 11.94 -2.59
CA VAL A 9 4.58 10.64 -2.20
C VAL A 9 4.05 10.00 -3.48
N LEU A 10 4.64 8.87 -3.85
CA LEU A 10 4.20 8.06 -4.98
C LEU A 10 3.42 6.87 -4.44
N PHE A 11 2.19 6.67 -4.91
CA PHE A 11 1.35 5.58 -4.39
C PHE A 11 0.35 5.09 -5.44
N GLY A 12 -0.07 3.85 -5.29
CA GLY A 12 -1.03 3.19 -6.18
C GLY A 12 -0.73 1.71 -6.34
N ASP A 13 -1.43 1.08 -7.27
CA ASP A 13 -1.17 -0.27 -7.75
C ASP A 13 -0.07 -0.23 -8.83
N PHE A 14 1.08 -0.83 -8.54
CA PHE A 14 2.21 -0.90 -9.45
C PHE A 14 2.21 -2.14 -10.34
N ASN A 15 1.28 -3.07 -10.14
CA ASN A 15 1.17 -4.34 -10.87
C ASN A 15 2.51 -5.12 -10.95
N CYS A 16 3.37 -4.99 -9.94
CA CYS A 16 4.65 -5.68 -9.89
C CYS A 16 5.08 -5.98 -8.45
N VAL A 17 5.74 -7.13 -8.27
CA VAL A 17 6.44 -7.44 -7.01
C VAL A 17 7.88 -6.93 -7.06
N GLN A 18 8.32 -6.27 -5.98
CA GLN A 18 9.70 -5.77 -5.87
C GLN A 18 10.61 -6.81 -5.23
N SER A 19 10.14 -7.48 -4.18
CA SER A 19 10.82 -8.61 -3.54
C SER A 19 9.92 -9.84 -3.60
N PRO A 20 10.05 -10.73 -4.60
CA PRO A 20 9.20 -11.92 -4.75
C PRO A 20 9.13 -12.83 -3.52
N HIS A 21 10.16 -12.81 -2.67
CA HIS A 21 10.20 -13.61 -1.44
C HIS A 21 9.29 -13.04 -0.34
N LEU A 22 9.17 -11.72 -0.27
CA LEU A 22 8.36 -11.02 0.72
C LEU A 22 6.96 -10.73 0.17
N ASP A 23 6.90 -10.24 -1.06
CA ASP A 23 5.72 -9.65 -1.69
C ASP A 23 4.81 -10.66 -2.39
N ARG A 24 5.11 -11.97 -2.32
CA ARG A 24 4.25 -13.02 -2.89
C ARG A 24 4.04 -14.18 -1.94
N LEU A 25 2.78 -14.54 -1.72
CA LEU A 25 2.37 -15.78 -1.05
C LEU A 25 1.81 -16.76 -2.07
N GLY A 26 2.33 -17.99 -2.10
CA GLY A 26 1.95 -19.01 -3.09
C GLY A 26 2.53 -18.77 -4.49
N GLY A 27 2.14 -19.65 -5.43
CA GLY A 27 2.55 -19.58 -6.84
C GLY A 27 4.04 -19.85 -7.12
N LEU A 28 4.43 -19.76 -8.39
CA LEU A 28 5.84 -19.77 -8.79
C LEU A 28 6.46 -18.41 -8.48
N ARG A 29 7.58 -18.41 -7.75
CA ARG A 29 8.36 -17.21 -7.43
C ARG A 29 9.55 -17.14 -8.39
N SER A 30 9.57 -16.15 -9.29
CA SER A 30 10.82 -15.71 -9.89
C SER A 30 11.66 -15.10 -8.77
N GLY A 31 12.93 -15.44 -8.60
CA GLY A 31 13.78 -14.82 -7.57
C GLY A 31 14.17 -13.37 -7.86
N ARG A 32 13.49 -12.67 -8.77
CA ARG A 32 13.86 -11.34 -9.29
C ARG A 32 12.67 -10.38 -9.26
N PRO A 33 12.90 -9.08 -9.00
CA PRO A 33 11.86 -8.05 -9.13
C PRO A 33 11.19 -8.11 -10.52
N GLU A 34 9.90 -7.81 -10.57
CA GLU A 34 9.12 -7.84 -11.82
C GLU A 34 9.27 -6.56 -12.64
N SER A 35 9.63 -5.41 -12.03
CA SER A 35 9.84 -4.15 -12.74
C SER A 35 11.18 -3.50 -12.37
N PRO A 36 12.23 -3.67 -13.20
CA PRO A 36 13.49 -2.92 -13.06
C PRO A 36 13.32 -1.42 -13.34
N GLU A 37 12.30 -1.03 -14.12
CA GLU A 37 11.98 0.38 -14.40
C GLU A 37 11.49 1.09 -13.13
N LEU A 38 10.63 0.44 -12.35
CA LEU A 38 10.19 0.99 -11.07
C LEU A 38 11.39 1.14 -10.12
N GLU A 39 12.26 0.13 -10.02
CA GLU A 39 13.48 0.22 -9.20
C GLU A 39 14.35 1.43 -9.62
N THR A 40 14.57 1.60 -10.92
CA THR A 40 15.34 2.74 -11.46
C THR A 40 14.68 4.08 -11.11
N LEU A 41 13.35 4.17 -11.21
CA LEU A 41 12.60 5.37 -10.85
C LEU A 41 12.72 5.69 -9.37
N LEU A 42 12.57 4.70 -8.50
CA LEU A 42 12.68 4.86 -7.04
C LEU A 42 14.08 5.36 -6.66
N GLN A 43 15.12 4.77 -7.25
CA GLN A 43 16.51 5.22 -7.05
C GLN A 43 16.74 6.65 -7.55
N ALA A 44 16.24 6.98 -8.75
CA ALA A 44 16.41 8.31 -9.33
C ALA A 44 15.70 9.42 -8.51
N LEU A 45 14.59 9.08 -7.86
CA LEU A 45 13.82 10.00 -7.02
C LEU A 45 14.21 9.94 -5.53
N GLY A 46 15.07 8.99 -5.13
CA GLY A 46 15.42 8.78 -3.72
C GLY A 46 14.21 8.42 -2.87
N LEU A 47 13.35 7.54 -3.37
CA LEU A 47 12.15 7.07 -2.69
C LEU A 47 12.36 5.72 -2.03
N GLU A 48 11.73 5.55 -0.86
CA GLU A 48 11.74 4.32 -0.07
C GLU A 48 10.32 3.78 0.14
N ASP A 49 10.19 2.47 0.28
CA ASP A 49 8.92 1.80 0.58
C ASP A 49 8.49 2.13 2.02
N ALA A 50 7.35 2.80 2.19
CA ALA A 50 6.86 3.22 3.50
C ALA A 50 6.57 2.03 4.43
N GLN A 51 6.25 0.84 3.89
CA GLN A 51 6.09 -0.37 4.70
C GLN A 51 7.43 -0.81 5.32
N THR A 52 8.53 -0.69 4.58
CA THR A 52 9.87 -1.02 5.07
C THR A 52 10.29 -0.06 6.19
N LEU A 53 9.99 1.23 6.02
CA LEU A 53 10.22 2.24 7.05
C LEU A 53 9.43 1.93 8.33
N ALA A 54 8.12 1.67 8.21
CA ALA A 54 7.27 1.36 9.35
C ALA A 54 7.68 0.05 10.06
N ALA A 55 8.01 -1.00 9.31
CA ALA A 55 8.41 -2.29 9.87
C ALA A 55 9.72 -2.19 10.66
N SER A 56 10.67 -1.34 10.24
CA SER A 56 11.93 -1.14 10.97
C SER A 56 11.74 -0.57 12.39
N ALA A 57 10.61 0.09 12.65
CA ALA A 57 10.28 0.64 13.97
C ALA A 57 9.57 -0.37 14.89
N MET A 58 9.05 -1.48 14.34
CA MET A 58 8.35 -2.52 15.09
C MET A 58 9.27 -3.75 15.18
N GLU A 59 9.95 -3.91 16.30
CA GLU A 59 10.84 -5.06 16.51
C GLU A 59 10.02 -6.37 16.61
N ASP A 60 10.39 -7.35 15.78
CA ASP A 60 10.08 -8.78 15.88
C ASP A 60 8.66 -9.30 15.59
N GLU A 61 7.69 -8.46 15.21
CA GLU A 61 6.37 -8.96 14.80
C GLU A 61 6.31 -9.25 13.29
N VAL A 62 6.14 -10.53 12.94
CA VAL A 62 5.83 -10.93 11.55
C VAL A 62 4.36 -10.60 11.30
N PRO A 63 4.03 -9.69 10.36
CA PRO A 63 2.65 -9.32 10.11
C PRO A 63 1.86 -10.51 9.58
N GLU A 64 0.61 -10.64 10.03
CA GLU A 64 -0.33 -11.60 9.48
C GLU A 64 -0.50 -11.35 7.97
N PRO A 65 -0.67 -12.39 7.13
CA PRO A 65 -0.77 -12.21 5.68
C PRO A 65 -1.84 -11.20 5.22
N VAL A 66 -2.97 -11.13 5.94
CA VAL A 66 -4.09 -10.21 5.66
C VAL A 66 -3.74 -8.75 5.94
N ASP A 67 -2.75 -8.50 6.81
CA ASP A 67 -2.27 -7.17 7.17
C ASP A 67 -1.08 -6.72 6.31
N TYR A 68 -0.64 -7.56 5.37
CA TYR A 68 0.54 -7.32 4.52
C TYR A 68 0.26 -7.34 3.02
N TYR A 69 -0.51 -8.33 2.54
CA TYR A 69 -0.77 -8.48 1.10
C TYR A 69 -1.96 -7.65 0.64
N THR A 70 -1.76 -6.91 -0.45
CA THR A 70 -2.72 -5.94 -0.96
C THR A 70 -3.57 -6.44 -2.12
N PHE A 71 -3.21 -7.57 -2.74
CA PHE A 71 -3.97 -8.22 -3.80
C PHE A 71 -4.12 -9.72 -3.53
N TRP A 72 -5.31 -10.27 -3.79
CA TRP A 72 -5.64 -11.67 -3.55
C TRP A 72 -6.30 -12.31 -4.76
N ASN A 73 -5.88 -13.53 -5.10
CA ASN A 73 -6.61 -14.39 -6.02
C ASN A 73 -6.85 -15.77 -5.39
N ALA A 74 -7.46 -16.67 -6.15
CA ALA A 74 -7.85 -18.01 -5.65
C ALA A 74 -6.68 -18.88 -5.14
N ARG A 75 -5.42 -18.56 -5.47
CA ARG A 75 -4.25 -19.42 -5.21
C ARG A 75 -3.03 -18.68 -4.64
N SER A 76 -3.05 -17.37 -4.60
CA SER A 76 -1.90 -16.55 -4.21
C SER A 76 -2.34 -15.18 -3.70
N ALA A 77 -1.44 -14.53 -2.98
CA ALA A 77 -1.55 -13.13 -2.60
C ALA A 77 -0.28 -12.38 -3.03
N SER A 78 -0.39 -11.08 -3.31
CA SER A 78 0.75 -10.24 -3.67
C SER A 78 0.64 -8.85 -3.07
N ARG A 79 1.79 -8.22 -2.80
CA ARG A 79 1.87 -6.83 -2.34
C ARG A 79 2.25 -5.93 -3.53
N ILE A 80 1.24 -5.37 -4.19
CA ILE A 80 1.40 -4.58 -5.42
C ILE A 80 0.89 -3.14 -5.28
N ASP A 81 -0.03 -2.89 -4.35
CA ASP A 81 -0.37 -1.55 -3.88
C ASP A 81 0.65 -1.05 -2.83
N ARG A 82 1.26 0.12 -3.05
CA ARG A 82 2.35 0.63 -2.20
C ARG A 82 2.32 2.14 -2.00
N PHE A 83 3.01 2.58 -0.96
CA PHE A 83 3.44 3.97 -0.77
C PHE A 83 4.96 4.03 -0.84
N TYR A 84 5.47 4.90 -1.69
CA TYR A 84 6.88 5.29 -1.76
C TYR A 84 7.01 6.75 -1.36
N VAL A 85 7.92 7.01 -0.43
CA VAL A 85 8.11 8.34 0.17
C VAL A 85 9.56 8.76 0.07
N GLY A 86 9.83 10.07 0.01
CA GLY A 86 11.20 10.56 0.06
C GLY A 86 11.86 10.30 1.41
N THR A 87 13.19 10.25 1.43
CA THR A 87 14.00 10.02 2.65
C THR A 87 13.72 11.01 3.80
N SER A 88 13.20 12.21 3.51
CA SER A 88 12.79 13.16 4.56
C SER A 88 11.59 12.67 5.38
N TRP A 89 10.84 11.67 4.88
CA TRP A 89 9.64 11.15 5.54
C TRP A 89 9.92 10.06 6.57
N THR A 90 11.16 9.56 6.65
CA THR A 90 11.55 8.48 7.58
C THR A 90 11.16 8.78 9.03
N ALA A 91 11.25 10.04 9.46
CA ALA A 91 10.90 10.44 10.82
C ALA A 91 9.39 10.55 11.09
N VAL A 92 8.57 10.65 10.04
CA VAL A 92 7.12 10.89 10.17
C VAL A 92 6.27 9.70 9.76
N VAL A 93 6.77 8.74 8.97
CA VAL A 93 6.04 7.51 8.68
C VAL A 93 5.92 6.68 9.95
N GLN A 94 4.70 6.44 10.40
CA GLN A 94 4.44 5.65 11.61
C GLN A 94 4.00 4.24 11.25
N GLN A 95 3.08 4.11 10.29
CA GLN A 95 2.47 2.84 9.94
C GLN A 95 1.92 2.86 8.52
N VAL A 96 2.02 1.73 7.84
CA VAL A 96 1.20 1.41 6.67
C VAL A 96 0.22 0.32 7.10
N GLN A 97 -1.06 0.60 6.96
CA GLN A 97 -2.14 -0.30 7.37
C GLN A 97 -2.86 -0.84 6.15
N VAL A 98 -2.99 -2.16 6.09
CA VAL A 98 -3.84 -2.86 5.11
C VAL A 98 -5.19 -3.15 5.77
N GLN A 99 -6.28 -2.94 5.04
CA GLN A 99 -7.65 -3.14 5.50
C GLN A 99 -8.50 -3.78 4.41
N LEU A 100 -9.57 -4.47 4.82
CA LEU A 100 -10.58 -4.97 3.89
C LEU A 100 -11.15 -3.83 3.03
N PRO A 101 -11.38 -4.07 1.72
CA PRO A 101 -11.92 -3.05 0.85
C PRO A 101 -13.36 -2.70 1.24
N VAL A 102 -13.74 -1.43 1.03
CA VAL A 102 -15.10 -0.94 1.30
C VAL A 102 -16.13 -1.53 0.33
N PHE A 103 -15.67 -2.06 -0.81
CA PHE A 103 -16.48 -2.68 -1.86
C PHE A 103 -15.87 -4.02 -2.30
N HIS A 104 -16.61 -4.81 -3.07
CA HIS A 104 -16.09 -6.04 -3.65
C HIS A 104 -14.90 -5.74 -4.57
N SER A 105 -13.72 -6.13 -4.11
CA SER A 105 -12.43 -5.91 -4.75
C SER A 105 -11.50 -7.06 -4.34
N ASP A 106 -10.66 -7.50 -5.26
CA ASP A 106 -9.52 -8.38 -5.01
C ASP A 106 -8.30 -7.62 -4.43
N HIS A 107 -8.32 -6.29 -4.51
CA HIS A 107 -7.40 -5.42 -3.78
C HIS A 107 -7.91 -5.05 -2.39
N GLN A 108 -7.00 -4.98 -1.43
CA GLN A 108 -7.17 -4.43 -0.09
C GLN A 108 -7.01 -2.90 -0.12
N GLN A 109 -7.63 -2.22 0.83
CA GLN A 109 -7.38 -0.79 1.05
C GLN A 109 -6.08 -0.60 1.83
N ILE A 110 -5.21 0.30 1.37
CA ILE A 110 -4.00 0.71 2.10
C ILE A 110 -4.11 2.14 2.64
N ILE A 111 -3.61 2.35 3.86
CA ILE A 111 -3.62 3.64 4.56
C ILE A 111 -2.22 3.92 5.07
N LEU A 112 -1.67 5.08 4.71
CA LEU A 112 -0.43 5.61 5.27
C LEU A 112 -0.73 6.52 6.46
N HIS A 113 -0.24 6.15 7.64
CA HIS A 113 -0.29 6.96 8.86
C HIS A 113 1.02 7.71 9.03
N VAL A 114 0.92 9.04 9.15
CA VAL A 114 2.07 9.92 9.39
C VAL A 114 1.89 10.74 10.65
N ALA A 115 2.99 10.93 11.38
CA ALA A 115 3.07 11.87 12.47
C ALA A 115 2.86 13.28 11.92
N VAL A 116 1.92 14.02 12.51
CA VAL A 116 1.79 15.45 12.26
C VAL A 116 2.47 16.16 13.42
N ASP A 117 3.57 16.86 13.14
CA ASP A 117 4.22 17.71 14.13
C ASP A 117 3.23 18.77 14.62
N ALA A 118 2.64 18.54 15.79
CA ALA A 118 1.74 19.50 16.43
C ALA A 118 2.46 20.83 16.75
N SER A 119 3.80 20.81 16.82
CA SER A 119 4.67 21.97 17.03
C SER A 119 4.81 22.86 15.79
N ALA A 120 4.54 22.32 14.58
CA ALA A 120 4.54 23.07 13.33
C ALA A 120 3.17 23.67 12.98
N SER A 121 2.24 23.74 13.96
CA SER A 121 1.12 24.68 13.84
C SER A 121 1.70 26.06 13.55
N PRO A 122 1.30 26.72 12.45
CA PRO A 122 1.69 28.10 12.23
C PRO A 122 1.16 28.84 13.45
N ARG A 123 2.08 29.30 14.32
CA ARG A 123 1.75 30.32 15.29
C ARG A 123 1.11 31.41 14.46
N ARG A 124 -0.22 31.50 14.46
CA ARG A 124 -0.92 32.69 14.01
C ARG A 124 -0.23 33.78 14.81
N ALA A 125 0.60 34.55 14.14
CA ALA A 125 1.13 35.78 14.67
C ALA A 125 -0.09 36.67 14.85
N LEU A 126 -0.80 36.48 15.97
CA LEU A 126 -1.71 37.45 16.53
C LEU A 126 -0.81 38.58 17.02
N SER A 127 -0.40 39.37 16.04
CA SER A 127 -0.04 40.76 16.22
C SER A 127 -1.21 41.42 16.94
N GLY A 128 -1.05 41.58 18.26
CA GLY A 128 -1.56 42.67 19.08
C GLY A 128 -3.08 42.91 19.09
N VAL A 129 -3.70 42.75 20.25
CA VAL A 129 -4.27 43.88 21.01
C VAL A 129 -4.40 43.43 22.47
N ASN A 130 -3.68 44.12 23.35
CA ASN A 130 -3.90 44.07 24.79
C ASN A 130 -5.21 44.79 25.11
N THR A 131 -6.18 44.09 25.70
CA THR A 131 -7.15 44.71 26.60
C THR A 131 -7.39 43.78 27.78
N SER A 132 -6.94 44.24 28.95
CA SER A 132 -7.18 43.68 30.26
C SER A 132 -8.67 43.67 30.63
N GLY A 133 -9.16 42.57 31.20
CA GLY A 133 -10.39 42.59 31.99
C GLY A 133 -11.08 41.24 32.19
N GLY A 134 -10.81 40.58 33.31
CA GLY A 134 -11.87 39.99 34.15
C GLY A 134 -12.32 38.53 33.93
N ARG A 135 -12.04 37.73 34.97
CA ARG A 135 -13.02 36.94 35.76
C ARG A 135 -13.49 35.56 35.25
N THR A 136 -12.95 34.54 35.93
CA THR A 136 -13.48 33.22 36.36
C THR A 136 -14.72 32.63 35.66
N GLY A 137 -14.54 31.43 35.09
CA GLY A 137 -15.62 30.50 34.76
C GLY A 137 -15.05 29.12 34.42
N SER A 138 -15.15 28.19 35.36
CA SER A 138 -14.85 26.77 35.19
C SER A 138 -15.90 26.14 34.26
N GLN A 139 -15.49 25.58 33.11
CA GLN A 139 -16.27 24.58 32.40
C GLN A 139 -15.37 23.50 31.81
N HIS A 140 -15.87 22.30 31.98
CA HIS A 140 -15.34 20.98 31.70
C HIS A 140 -15.90 20.56 30.35
N GLU A 141 -15.09 20.50 29.30
CA GLU A 141 -15.48 19.88 28.04
C GLU A 141 -14.36 18.97 27.54
N ASP A 142 -14.60 17.68 27.77
CA ASP A 142 -14.12 16.55 27.00
C ASP A 142 -14.74 16.61 25.59
N MET A 143 -13.91 16.73 24.56
CA MET A 143 -14.28 16.37 23.18
C MET A 143 -13.04 15.85 22.45
N GLY A 144 -13.16 14.59 21.99
CA GLY A 144 -12.14 13.86 21.27
C GLY A 144 -11.53 14.66 20.11
N GLN A 145 -10.21 14.80 20.16
CA GLN A 145 -9.44 15.45 19.11
C GLN A 145 -9.36 14.52 17.89
N SER A 146 -10.26 14.72 16.94
CA SER A 146 -10.07 14.25 15.57
C SER A 146 -8.85 14.97 15.00
N GLY A 147 -7.74 14.25 14.85
CA GLY A 147 -6.52 14.76 14.24
C GLY A 147 -6.73 15.27 12.80
N PRO A 148 -5.79 16.08 12.27
CA PRO A 148 -5.87 16.64 10.93
C PRO A 148 -5.87 15.52 9.89
N ARG A 149 -6.96 15.43 9.11
CA ARG A 149 -7.12 14.48 8.02
C ARG A 149 -6.58 15.11 6.74
N LEU A 150 -5.42 14.66 6.26
CA LEU A 150 -4.89 15.06 4.95
C LEU A 150 -5.88 14.62 3.87
N ARG A 151 -6.57 15.58 3.25
CA ARG A 151 -7.51 15.33 2.16
C ARG A 151 -6.74 15.38 0.84
N LEU A 152 -6.13 14.26 0.45
CA LEU A 152 -5.60 14.12 -0.91
C LEU A 152 -6.74 14.22 -1.92
N LYS A 153 -6.65 15.20 -2.82
CA LYS A 153 -7.54 15.32 -3.98
C LYS A 153 -6.94 14.49 -5.11
N TYR A 154 -7.59 13.40 -5.44
CA TYR A 154 -7.30 12.65 -6.65
C TYR A 154 -7.83 13.43 -7.87
N PRO A 155 -7.06 13.57 -8.96
CA PRO A 155 -7.65 13.87 -10.25
C PRO A 155 -8.54 12.69 -10.65
N SER A 156 -9.83 12.97 -10.86
CA SER A 156 -10.78 11.99 -11.40
C SER A 156 -10.42 11.75 -12.86
N ASN A 157 -9.73 10.66 -13.15
CA ASN A 157 -9.55 10.18 -14.51
C ASN A 157 -10.83 9.51 -14.97
N ASN A 158 -11.81 10.34 -15.35
CA ASN A 158 -13.01 9.87 -16.04
C ASN A 158 -12.78 10.01 -17.55
N GLU A 159 -11.94 9.13 -18.10
CA GLU A 159 -11.91 8.91 -19.55
C GLU A 159 -12.45 7.51 -19.84
N LYS A 160 -13.69 7.49 -20.31
CA LYS A 160 -14.35 6.36 -20.94
C LYS A 160 -13.57 6.02 -22.22
N GLY A 161 -12.72 4.99 -22.14
CA GLY A 161 -12.17 4.30 -23.30
C GLY A 161 -13.20 3.30 -23.83
N ASN A 162 -13.68 3.57 -25.03
CA ASN A 162 -14.66 2.79 -25.79
C ASN A 162 -14.17 1.36 -26.04
N ALA A 163 -15.08 0.39 -25.89
CA ALA A 163 -14.87 -0.99 -26.30
C ALA A 163 -14.95 -1.10 -27.83
N GLU A 164 -13.88 -1.55 -28.47
CA GLU A 164 -13.94 -2.16 -29.81
C GLU A 164 -13.61 -3.65 -29.69
N GLY A 165 -14.59 -4.45 -30.07
CA GLY A 165 -14.55 -5.90 -30.00
C GLY A 165 -13.58 -6.48 -31.02
N THR A 166 -12.70 -7.36 -30.56
CA THR A 166 -12.01 -8.31 -31.42
C THR A 166 -12.59 -9.70 -31.14
N SER A 167 -13.23 -10.25 -32.17
CA SER A 167 -13.90 -11.55 -32.16
C SER A 167 -12.88 -12.68 -32.03
N ILE A 168 -13.09 -13.56 -31.04
CA ILE A 168 -12.36 -14.82 -30.87
C ILE A 168 -13.00 -15.88 -31.77
N PRO A 169 -12.23 -16.61 -32.60
CA PRO A 169 -12.74 -17.83 -33.22
C PRO A 169 -12.81 -18.97 -32.17
N THR A 170 -14.03 -19.43 -31.91
CA THR A 170 -14.35 -20.68 -31.22
C THR A 170 -13.97 -21.87 -32.10
N GLU A 171 -12.98 -22.66 -31.68
CA GLU A 171 -12.84 -24.06 -32.08
C GLU A 171 -12.85 -24.95 -30.85
N ASN A 172 -13.73 -25.93 -30.87
CA ASN A 172 -13.93 -27.00 -29.89
C ASN A 172 -14.60 -28.15 -30.69
N PRO A 173 -14.55 -29.44 -30.30
CA PRO A 173 -13.61 -30.19 -29.47
C PRO A 173 -13.04 -31.44 -30.21
N GLY A 174 -11.89 -31.95 -29.76
CA GLY A 174 -11.28 -33.18 -30.30
C GLY A 174 -10.87 -34.17 -29.19
N SER A 175 -11.78 -35.09 -28.91
CA SER A 175 -11.63 -36.45 -28.38
C SER A 175 -10.24 -36.99 -27.97
N GLY A 176 -10.17 -37.58 -26.77
CA GLY A 176 -9.38 -38.81 -26.56
C GLY A 176 -8.62 -38.90 -25.23
N PRO A 177 -8.82 -39.97 -24.41
CA PRO A 177 -8.30 -40.07 -23.06
C PRO A 177 -6.92 -40.75 -22.99
N HIS A 178 -6.11 -40.40 -21.99
CA HIS A 178 -5.07 -41.28 -21.47
C HIS A 178 -4.85 -41.02 -19.97
N ALA A 179 -5.37 -41.93 -19.16
CA ALA A 179 -4.85 -42.16 -17.81
C ALA A 179 -3.57 -43.00 -17.91
N PRO A 180 -2.56 -42.74 -17.07
CA PRO A 180 -1.65 -43.79 -16.64
C PRO A 180 -1.98 -44.23 -15.22
N ALA A 181 -2.01 -45.55 -15.09
CA ALA A 181 -2.06 -46.33 -13.86
C ALA A 181 -0.73 -46.22 -13.07
N ASP A 182 -0.73 -46.91 -11.92
CA ASP A 182 0.41 -47.26 -11.06
C ASP A 182 0.76 -46.30 -9.91
N ALA A 183 -0.11 -46.31 -8.89
CA ALA A 183 0.33 -46.08 -7.51
C ALA A 183 0.82 -47.42 -6.92
N LYS A 184 2.14 -47.54 -6.71
CA LYS A 184 2.76 -48.67 -6.01
C LYS A 184 2.51 -48.54 -4.50
N GLU A 185 1.91 -49.58 -3.93
CA GLU A 185 1.84 -49.80 -2.48
C GLU A 185 3.26 -49.97 -1.91
N PHE A 186 3.57 -49.23 -0.85
CA PHE A 186 4.71 -49.50 0.03
C PHE A 186 4.24 -50.44 1.13
N HIS A 187 4.72 -51.69 1.12
CA HIS A 187 4.73 -52.55 2.29
C HIS A 187 5.87 -52.11 3.22
N THR A 188 5.55 -51.86 4.48
CA THR A 188 6.51 -51.86 5.58
C THR A 188 6.39 -53.20 6.30
N ASP A 189 7.42 -54.04 6.19
CA ASP A 189 7.60 -55.19 7.08
C ASP A 189 8.27 -54.74 8.38
N ASN A 190 7.89 -55.43 9.46
CA ASN A 190 8.27 -55.30 10.88
C ASN A 190 9.74 -54.97 11.18
#